data_AF-A0A822YGK7-F1
#
_entry.id   AF-A0A822YGK7-F1
#
_cell.length_a   1.000
_cell.length_b   1.000
_cell.length_c   1.000
_cell.angle_alpha   90.00
_cell.angle_beta   90.00
_cell.angle_gamma   90.00
#
_symmetry.space_group_name_H-M   'P 1'
#
loop_
_entity.id
_entity.type
_entity.pdbx_description
1 polymer ?
#
loop_
_entity_poly.entity_id
_entity_poly.type
_entity_poly.pdbx_seq_one_letter_code
_entity_poly.pdbx_strand_id
1 'polypeptide(L)'
;MMKSELNHYLEEKVLPRDPDFDILAWWKSKGIKYPTLQKIARDILAIPISTVASEFAFSTGGRLVNPYRSRLHVETLEALMCTQNWLLKQVQGLHSKVTNAYYHTIEYDSDVDEESLLTSQSQSSQTI
;
A
#
# COMPACT_ATOMS: atom_id res chain seq x y z
N MET A 1 -23.78 1.20 28.80
CA MET A 1 -22.48 0.51 28.63
C MET A 1 -21.67 1.26 27.59
N MET A 2 -20.44 1.62 27.88
CA MET A 2 -19.54 2.23 26.90
C MET A 2 -19.20 1.18 25.83
N LYS A 3 -19.37 1.49 24.54
CA LYS A 3 -18.98 0.56 23.47
C LYS A 3 -17.46 0.52 23.37
N SER A 4 -16.90 -0.68 23.22
CA SER A 4 -15.46 -0.86 22.96
C SER A 4 -15.11 -0.44 21.53
N GLU A 5 -13.81 -0.20 21.26
CA GLU A 5 -13.30 0.04 19.90
C GLU A 5 -13.77 -1.05 18.91
N LEU A 6 -13.74 -2.31 19.36
CA LEU A 6 -14.17 -3.46 18.56
C LEU A 6 -15.65 -3.39 18.19
N ASN A 7 -16.52 -3.09 19.16
CA ASN A 7 -17.96 -2.98 18.90
C ASN A 7 -18.25 -1.87 17.89
N HIS A 8 -17.53 -0.74 18.00
CA HIS A 8 -17.69 0.37 17.06
C HIS A 8 -17.17 0.03 15.66
N TYR A 9 -16.10 -0.76 15.55
CA TYR A 9 -15.60 -1.27 14.27
C TYR A 9 -16.59 -2.26 13.62
N LEU A 10 -17.18 -3.17 14.40
CA LEU A 10 -18.14 -4.16 13.90
C LEU A 10 -19.45 -3.53 13.41
N GLU A 11 -19.78 -2.34 13.89
CA GLU A 11 -20.95 -1.56 13.46
C GLU A 11 -20.65 -0.63 12.26
N GLU A 12 -19.38 -0.47 11.87
CA GLU A 12 -19.00 0.39 10.75
C GLU A 12 -19.43 -0.25 9.41
N LYS A 13 -19.75 0.60 8.42
CA LYS A 13 -20.16 0.13 7.10
C LYS A 13 -19.04 -0.69 6.46
N VAL A 14 -19.41 -1.80 5.82
CA VAL A 14 -18.50 -2.63 5.05
C VAL A 14 -17.91 -1.82 3.90
N LEU A 15 -16.60 -1.87 3.75
CA LEU A 15 -15.91 -1.20 2.66
C LEU A 15 -16.24 -1.89 1.32
N PRO A 16 -16.37 -1.13 0.23
CA PRO A 16 -16.53 -1.72 -1.11
C PRO A 16 -15.32 -2.61 -1.43
N ARG A 17 -15.56 -3.70 -2.16
CA ARG A 17 -14.47 -4.57 -2.62
C ARG A 17 -13.75 -3.89 -3.78
N ASP A 18 -12.51 -3.49 -3.52
CA ASP A 18 -11.63 -2.85 -4.47
C ASP A 18 -10.32 -3.65 -4.55
N PRO A 19 -9.88 -4.09 -5.75
CA PRO A 19 -8.65 -4.85 -5.93
C PRO A 19 -7.38 -4.07 -5.54
N ASP A 20 -7.40 -2.74 -5.60
CA ASP A 20 -6.25 -1.87 -5.30
C ASP A 20 -6.29 -1.36 -3.85
N PHE A 21 -7.18 -1.91 -3.03
CA PHE A 21 -7.35 -1.50 -1.65
C PHE A 21 -6.18 -1.94 -0.74
N ASP A 22 -5.41 -0.96 -0.28
CA ASP A 22 -4.38 -1.18 0.74
C ASP A 22 -4.99 -1.21 2.16
N ILE A 23 -5.23 -2.43 2.65
CA ILE A 23 -5.75 -2.67 4.00
C ILE A 23 -4.82 -2.15 5.11
N LEU A 24 -3.49 -2.18 4.91
CA LEU A 24 -2.54 -1.72 5.91
C LEU A 24 -2.53 -0.19 5.98
N ALA A 25 -2.58 0.49 4.83
CA ALA A 25 -2.75 1.94 4.78
C ALA A 25 -4.09 2.38 5.38
N TRP A 26 -5.16 1.62 5.15
CA TRP A 26 -6.46 1.89 5.77
C TRP A 26 -6.39 1.82 7.29
N TRP A 27 -5.83 0.74 7.86
CA TRP A 27 -5.62 0.64 9.31
C TRP A 27 -4.70 1.75 9.82
N LYS A 28 -3.68 2.15 9.05
CA LYS A 28 -2.83 3.30 9.38
C LYS A 28 -3.63 4.59 9.56
N SER A 29 -4.58 4.87 8.65
CA SER A 29 -5.44 6.07 8.71
C SER A 29 -6.45 6.04 9.87
N LYS A 30 -6.89 4.85 10.29
CA LYS A 30 -7.90 4.68 11.36
C LYS A 30 -7.31 4.66 12.77
N GLY A 31 -6.00 4.86 12.93
CA GLY A 31 -5.30 4.79 14.22
C GLY A 31 -5.79 5.76 15.29
N ILE A 32 -6.30 6.92 14.90
CA ILE A 32 -6.90 7.88 15.83
C ILE A 32 -8.22 7.34 16.41
N LYS A 33 -9.00 6.64 15.57
CA LYS A 33 -10.32 6.10 15.93
C LYS A 33 -10.20 4.77 16.68
N TYR A 34 -9.22 3.96 16.33
CA TYR A 34 -9.01 2.60 16.85
C TYR A 34 -7.54 2.34 17.21
N PRO A 35 -6.98 3.02 18.22
CA PRO A 35 -5.55 2.94 18.54
C PRO A 35 -5.10 1.55 18.99
N THR A 36 -5.98 0.77 19.63
CA THR A 36 -5.67 -0.59 20.07
C THR A 36 -5.84 -1.57 18.92
N LEU A 37 -6.99 -1.48 18.23
CA LEU A 37 -7.31 -2.41 17.14
C LEU A 37 -6.37 -2.26 15.95
N GLN A 38 -5.91 -1.05 15.64
CA GLN A 38 -4.91 -0.80 14.60
C GLN A 38 -3.61 -1.57 14.86
N LYS A 39 -3.13 -1.60 16.10
CA LYS A 39 -1.89 -2.30 16.45
C LYS A 39 -2.04 -3.80 16.23
N ILE A 40 -3.15 -4.36 16.71
CA ILE A 40 -3.47 -5.79 16.53
C ILE A 40 -3.61 -6.12 15.04
N ALA A 41 -4.35 -5.31 14.29
CA ALA A 41 -4.57 -5.52 12.86
C ALA A 41 -3.26 -5.46 12.07
N ARG A 42 -2.39 -4.49 12.35
CA ARG A 42 -1.06 -4.40 11.73
C ARG A 42 -0.25 -5.66 12.00
N ASP A 43 -0.23 -6.13 13.25
CA ASP A 43 0.61 -7.26 13.63
C ASP A 43 0.10 -8.58 13.01
N ILE A 44 -1.22 -8.75 12.89
CA ILE A 44 -1.84 -9.93 12.25
C ILE A 44 -1.70 -9.88 10.71
N LEU A 45 -2.02 -8.75 10.10
CA LEU A 45 -2.06 -8.60 8.63
C LEU A 45 -0.66 -8.52 7.99
N ALA A 46 0.37 -8.19 8.78
CA ALA A 46 1.76 -8.19 8.29
C ALA A 46 2.37 -9.59 8.17
N ILE A 47 1.70 -10.63 8.69
CA ILE A 47 2.19 -12.01 8.60
C ILE A 47 2.01 -12.50 7.15
N PRO A 48 3.07 -12.92 6.44
CA PRO A 48 2.93 -13.48 5.11
C PRO A 48 2.14 -14.79 5.18
N ILE A 49 1.07 -14.88 4.39
CA ILE A 49 0.14 -16.02 4.40
C ILE A 49 0.71 -17.20 3.60
N SER A 50 1.68 -16.99 2.70
CA SER A 50 2.22 -18.03 1.82
C SER A 50 3.63 -18.47 2.19
N THR A 51 3.89 -19.77 2.07
CA THR A 51 5.23 -20.37 2.12
C THR A 51 6.11 -19.92 0.96
N VAL A 52 5.53 -19.39 -0.12
CA VAL A 52 6.22 -18.89 -1.32
C VAL A 52 7.20 -17.75 -0.97
N ALA A 53 6.90 -16.92 0.03
CA ALA A 53 7.84 -15.89 0.50
C ALA A 53 9.11 -16.51 1.11
N SER A 54 8.96 -17.60 1.87
CA SER A 54 10.08 -18.35 2.45
C SER A 54 10.85 -19.13 1.38
N GLU A 55 10.16 -19.73 0.41
CA GLU A 55 10.78 -20.40 -0.74
C GLU A 55 11.55 -19.43 -1.63
N PHE A 56 11.06 -18.21 -1.83
CA PHE A 56 11.78 -17.16 -2.56
C PHE A 56 13.06 -16.72 -1.84
N ALA A 57 12.99 -16.53 -0.51
CA ALA A 57 14.16 -16.24 0.31
C ALA A 57 15.20 -17.38 0.24
N PHE A 58 14.74 -18.63 0.30
CA PHE A 58 15.60 -19.81 0.20
C PHE A 58 16.21 -20.00 -1.18
N SER A 59 15.43 -19.80 -2.25
CA SER A 59 15.90 -19.87 -3.64
C SER A 59 16.96 -18.81 -3.94
N THR A 60 16.76 -17.59 -3.43
CA THR A 60 17.77 -16.52 -3.51
C THR A 60 19.03 -16.90 -2.74
N GLY A 61 18.89 -17.50 -1.55
CA GLY A 61 19.99 -18.04 -0.76
C GLY A 61 20.77 -19.15 -1.49
N GLY A 62 20.08 -20.08 -2.17
CA GLY A 62 20.71 -21.14 -2.96
C GLY A 62 21.56 -20.63 -4.14
N ARG A 63 21.23 -19.46 -4.69
CA ARG A 63 22.03 -18.81 -5.74
C ARG A 63 23.29 -18.13 -5.19
N LEU A 64 23.25 -17.71 -3.94
CA LEU A 64 24.37 -17.15 -3.19
C LEU A 64 25.32 -18.27 -2.72
N VAL A 65 24.75 -19.42 -2.35
CA VAL A 65 25.47 -20.62 -1.91
C VAL A 65 25.66 -21.59 -3.07
N ASN A 66 26.48 -21.21 -4.06
CA ASN A 66 26.88 -22.14 -5.13
C ASN A 66 27.89 -23.17 -4.56
N PRO A 67 27.78 -24.48 -4.86
CA PRO A 67 28.74 -25.49 -4.37
C PRO A 67 30.20 -25.18 -4.73
N TYR A 68 30.43 -24.41 -5.80
CA TYR A 68 31.75 -24.00 -6.27
C TYR A 68 32.29 -22.69 -5.66
N ARG A 69 31.52 -21.95 -4.83
CA ARG A 69 31.93 -20.63 -4.30
C ARG A 69 31.59 -20.33 -2.83
N SER A 70 31.23 -21.32 -2.02
CA SER A 70 30.77 -21.04 -0.64
C SER A 70 31.81 -21.42 0.40
N ARG A 71 32.78 -20.52 0.65
CA ARG A 71 33.67 -20.55 1.84
C ARG A 71 33.27 -19.51 2.89
N LEU A 72 32.09 -18.90 2.76
CA LEU A 72 31.61 -17.88 3.68
C LEU A 72 31.01 -18.53 4.93
N HIS A 73 31.34 -17.96 6.09
CA HIS A 73 30.72 -18.35 7.35
C HIS A 73 29.21 -18.04 7.32
N VAL A 74 28.40 -18.84 8.02
CA VAL A 74 26.93 -18.69 8.05
C VAL A 74 26.51 -17.27 8.44
N GLU A 75 27.21 -16.67 9.41
CA GLU A 75 26.96 -15.29 9.84
C GLU A 75 27.20 -14.27 8.72
N THR A 76 28.22 -14.48 7.87
CA THR A 76 28.51 -13.58 6.74
C THR A 76 27.45 -13.70 5.65
N LEU A 77 26.93 -14.92 5.42
CA LEU A 77 25.83 -15.14 4.48
C LEU A 77 24.54 -14.48 4.98
N GLU A 78 24.21 -14.63 6.26
CA GLU A 78 23.05 -13.99 6.87
C GLU A 78 23.14 -12.46 6.77
N ALA A 79 24.29 -11.88 7.13
CA ALA A 79 24.53 -10.44 7.01
C ALA A 79 24.34 -9.95 5.56
N LEU A 80 24.84 -10.72 4.58
CA LEU A 80 24.72 -10.38 3.16
C LEU A 80 23.27 -10.48 2.66
N MET A 81 22.53 -11.52 3.05
CA MET A 81 21.11 -11.67 2.70
C MET A 81 20.25 -10.56 3.32
N CYS A 82 20.49 -10.24 4.60
CA CYS A 82 19.79 -9.16 5.29
C CYS A 82 20.07 -7.79 4.65
N THR A 83 21.33 -7.48 4.35
CA THR A 83 21.69 -6.22 3.68
C THR A 83 21.13 -6.13 2.26
N GLN A 84 21.19 -7.21 1.49
CA GLN A 84 20.59 -7.26 0.15
C GLN A 84 19.08 -7.02 0.20
N ASN A 85 18.36 -7.74 1.06
CA ASN A 85 16.91 -7.58 1.23
C ASN A 85 16.54 -6.15 1.66
N TRP A 86 17.30 -5.56 2.58
CA TRP A 86 17.06 -4.19 3.04
C TRP A 86 17.30 -3.15 1.94
N LEU A 87 18.38 -3.29 1.17
CA LEU A 87 18.68 -2.42 0.02
C LEU A 87 17.60 -2.52 -1.07
N LEU A 88 17.16 -3.75 -1.39
CA LEU A 88 16.09 -3.96 -2.38
C LEU A 88 14.78 -3.30 -1.95
N LYS A 89 14.39 -3.42 -0.67
CA LYS A 89 13.21 -2.73 -0.13
C LYS A 89 13.32 -1.21 -0.24
N GLN A 90 14.50 -0.63 -0.02
CA GLN A 90 14.71 0.80 -0.20
C GLN A 90 14.54 1.21 -1.66
N VAL A 91 15.19 0.52 -2.60
CA VAL A 91 15.10 0.84 -4.03
C VAL A 91 13.67 0.68 -4.55
N GLN A 92 12.96 -0.38 -4.16
CA GLN A 92 11.54 -0.56 -4.50
C GLN A 92 10.65 0.54 -3.91
N GLY A 93 10.91 0.93 -2.66
CA GLY A 93 10.22 2.05 -2.03
C GLY A 93 10.47 3.39 -2.73
N LEU A 94 11.68 3.62 -3.25
CA LEU A 94 11.97 4.78 -4.09
C LEU A 94 11.24 4.69 -5.44
N HIS A 95 11.30 3.55 -6.13
CA HIS A 95 10.63 3.34 -7.41
C HIS A 95 9.12 3.61 -7.30
N SER A 96 8.46 3.05 -6.27
CA SER A 96 7.02 3.29 -6.02
C SER A 96 6.70 4.76 -5.76
N LYS A 97 7.55 5.49 -5.03
CA LYS A 97 7.36 6.93 -4.80
C LYS A 97 7.54 7.74 -6.08
N VAL A 98 8.53 7.40 -6.90
CA VAL A 98 8.81 8.06 -8.18
C VAL A 98 7.68 7.82 -9.17
N THR A 99 7.18 6.59 -9.30
CA THR A 99 6.05 6.29 -10.18
C THR A 99 4.79 7.01 -9.72
N ASN A 100 4.50 7.03 -8.41
CA ASN A 100 3.32 7.73 -7.89
C ASN A 100 3.42 9.25 -8.11
N ALA A 101 4.61 9.84 -7.94
CA ALA A 101 4.84 11.24 -8.26
C ALA A 101 4.65 11.53 -9.75
N TYR A 102 5.13 10.64 -10.63
CA TYR A 102 4.99 10.78 -12.08
C TYR A 102 3.52 10.75 -12.54
N TYR A 103 2.72 9.78 -12.08
CA TYR A 103 1.28 9.73 -12.39
C TYR A 103 0.52 10.96 -11.85
N HIS A 104 0.86 11.43 -10.65
CA HIS A 104 0.28 12.66 -10.09
C HIS A 104 0.72 13.92 -10.84
N THR A 105 1.83 13.89 -11.59
CA THR A 105 2.25 15.04 -12.42
C THR A 105 1.51 15.07 -13.75
N ILE A 106 1.18 13.90 -14.31
CA ILE A 106 0.47 13.79 -15.60
C ILE A 106 -1.03 14.13 -15.45
N GLU A 107 -1.66 13.80 -14.33
CA GLU A 107 -3.09 14.10 -14.09
C GLU A 107 -3.40 15.59 -13.86
N TYR A 108 -2.39 16.45 -13.72
CA TYR A 108 -2.56 17.90 -13.53
C TYR A 108 -2.18 18.74 -14.76
N ASP A 109 -1.77 18.12 -15.88
CA ASP A 109 -1.30 18.83 -17.09
C ASP A 109 -2.25 18.66 -18.30
N SER A 110 -3.53 18.39 -18.05
CA SER A 110 -4.57 18.48 -19.09
C SER A 110 -5.42 19.74 -18.91
N ASP A 111 -4.82 20.91 -19.13
CA ASP A 111 -5.56 22.11 -19.50
C ASP A 111 -5.89 22.03 -21.00
N VAL A 112 -7.11 21.58 -21.32
CA VAL A 112 -7.73 21.86 -22.62
C VAL A 112 -8.81 22.90 -22.37
N ASP A 113 -8.53 24.12 -22.82
CA ASP A 113 -9.44 25.26 -22.84
C ASP A 113 -10.75 24.93 -23.57
N GLU A 114 -11.89 25.07 -22.89
CA GLU A 114 -13.18 25.29 -23.57
C GLU A 114 -14.10 26.21 -22.74
N GLU A 115 -13.74 27.49 -22.67
CA GLU A 115 -14.69 28.56 -22.36
C GLU A 115 -15.11 29.25 -23.67
N SER A 116 -16.23 28.81 -24.27
CA SER A 116 -17.06 29.67 -25.13
C SER A 116 -18.40 29.02 -25.45
N LEU A 117 -19.42 29.29 -24.63
CA LEU A 117 -20.76 29.67 -25.08
C LEU A 117 -21.57 30.18 -23.88
N LEU A 118 -21.46 31.49 -23.70
CA LEU A 118 -22.22 32.32 -22.78
C LEU A 118 -23.73 32.11 -22.93
N THR A 119 -24.39 32.02 -21.77
CA THR A 119 -25.60 32.77 -21.42
C THR A 119 -26.46 33.27 -22.59
N SER A 120 -27.46 32.49 -22.98
CA SER A 120 -28.72 33.05 -23.52
C SER A 120 -29.83 32.01 -23.45
N GLN A 121 -30.51 31.96 -22.30
CA GLN A 121 -31.97 31.90 -22.17
C GLN A 121 -32.35 31.57 -20.71
N SER A 122 -32.27 32.59 -19.86
CA SER A 122 -33.29 32.74 -18.82
C SER A 122 -34.53 33.32 -19.49
N GLN A 123 -35.70 32.86 -19.02
CA GLN A 123 -37.07 33.33 -19.28
C GLN A 123 -37.86 32.59 -20.37
N SER A 124 -38.57 31.53 -19.95
CA SER A 124 -40.01 31.32 -20.16
C SER A 124 -40.36 29.92 -19.61
N SER A 125 -41.38 29.66 -18.80
CA SER A 125 -42.32 30.43 -18.00
C SER A 125 -42.91 29.41 -17.00
N GLN A 126 -43.17 29.83 -15.76
CA GLN A 126 -44.27 29.23 -14.98
C GLN A 126 -45.62 29.53 -15.69
N THR A 127 -46.72 28.87 -15.27
CA THR A 127 -48.15 29.00 -15.68
C THR A 127 -48.54 27.80 -16.56
N ILE A 128 -49.43 26.85 -16.21
CA ILE A 128 -50.55 26.74 -15.25
C ILE A 128 -50.52 25.35 -14.63
#